data_AF-A0A5C5XCD6-F1
#
_entry.id   AF-A0A5C5XCD6-F1
#
_cell.length_a   1.000
_cell.length_b   1.000
_cell.length_c   1.000
_cell.angle_alpha   90.00
_cell.angle_beta   90.00
_cell.angle_gamma   90.00
#
_symmetry.space_group_name_H-M   'P 1'
#
loop_
_entity.id
_entity.type
_entity.pdbx_description
1 polymer ?
#
loop_
_entity_poly.entity_id
_entity_poly.type
_entity_poly.pdbx_seq_one_letter_code
_entity_poly.pdbx_strand_id
1 'polypeptide(L)'
;MLNSRRVGNSDRKYQNVVINNKAVDCEQHSMNFNINPLVAVKDKSMIQFIRCVVSFLLICQTAGPPVSGEDWAHWRGTGRNDIVAESSGWKNGKWPLHEIWRVQVPEGASSPLVVNGQLFTMGWQQDQEHIVCLDTMSGKELWRQSYPCPKYGRLATGDEGLYSGPSSTPEFDTETGLLYTLSTDGDLNCWNTRSAGQSVWSLNLYDTFDVPQRPKVGRSGLRDYGYTSSPLIHGDWLIVEVGAKQGSLIAFDKNTGKQAWASQSNASAGHNGGPVLMTIEGLSCVAIHNHDGLLVARLDKGKEGQTVATYPWITSFANNIASVAVHDNCVLLTSAYNQHKIAKLRITLKGAELLWEQKAASKVCTPVIHYGHVYWAWQNLFCLDFETGRIVWRGGKCGEAGSCIVTADEKLIVWAGDGDLSLVELADRSSEKYTELASLKRIGKSDAWPHVAFSNGRLYCKDRNGHIVCLKLSK
;
A
#
# COMPACT_ATOMS: atom_id res chain seq x y z
N MET A 1 -36.50 40.97 34.65
CA MET A 1 -37.46 41.88 33.98
C MET A 1 -37.17 41.82 32.49
N LEU A 2 -37.79 40.89 31.75
CA LEU A 2 -39.02 41.11 30.96
C LEU A 2 -38.84 42.20 29.91
N ASN A 3 -38.61 41.83 28.64
CA ASN A 3 -39.74 41.73 27.72
C ASN A 3 -39.43 40.98 26.42
N SER A 4 -40.41 40.15 26.08
CA SER A 4 -40.56 39.28 24.92
C SER A 4 -40.92 40.04 23.64
N ARG A 5 -40.55 39.49 22.48
CA ARG A 5 -41.42 39.45 21.28
C ARG A 5 -41.10 38.23 20.42
N ARG A 6 -42.10 37.35 20.29
CA ARG A 6 -42.21 36.28 19.28
C ARG A 6 -42.73 36.86 17.95
N VAL A 7 -42.50 36.12 16.87
CA VAL A 7 -43.27 35.91 15.62
C VAL A 7 -42.25 35.87 14.45
N GLY A 8 -42.21 34.89 13.55
CA GLY A 8 -43.13 33.79 13.30
C GLY A 8 -42.51 32.67 12.46
N ASN A 9 -43.20 31.54 12.53
CA ASN A 9 -43.00 30.32 11.76
C ASN A 9 -43.24 30.57 10.27
N SER A 10 -42.41 29.99 9.40
CA SER A 10 -42.82 29.72 8.02
C SER A 10 -42.41 28.28 7.64
N ASP A 11 -43.44 27.46 7.52
CA ASP A 11 -43.41 26.07 7.08
C ASP A 11 -42.90 25.99 5.63
N ARG A 12 -41.76 25.35 5.40
CA ARG A 12 -41.40 24.87 4.05
C ARG A 12 -41.98 23.48 3.87
N LYS A 13 -43.06 23.43 3.09
CA LYS A 13 -43.70 22.23 2.56
C LYS A 13 -42.66 21.41 1.76
N TYR A 14 -42.44 20.17 2.19
CA TYR A 14 -41.85 19.12 1.36
C TYR A 14 -42.87 18.77 0.26
N GLN A 15 -42.51 19.01 -1.01
CA GLN A 15 -43.22 18.41 -2.13
C GLN A 15 -42.60 17.04 -2.43
N ASN A 16 -43.39 16.00 -2.21
CA ASN A 16 -43.13 14.65 -2.69
C ASN A 16 -43.24 14.62 -4.21
N VAL A 17 -42.13 14.40 -4.91
CA VAL A 17 -42.13 14.05 -6.33
C VAL A 17 -42.45 12.57 -6.45
N VAL A 18 -43.65 12.27 -6.95
CA VAL A 18 -44.09 10.92 -7.32
C VAL A 18 -43.46 10.58 -8.66
N ILE A 19 -42.55 9.60 -8.68
CA ILE A 19 -41.98 9.05 -9.91
C ILE A 19 -42.89 7.89 -10.35
N ASN A 20 -43.59 8.09 -11.47
CA ASN A 20 -44.37 7.07 -12.15
C ASN A 20 -43.44 6.07 -12.87
N ASN A 21 -43.33 4.85 -12.35
CA ASN A 21 -42.72 3.73 -13.08
C ASN A 21 -43.74 3.17 -14.08
N LYS A 22 -43.59 3.50 -15.37
CA LYS A 22 -44.17 2.74 -16.47
C LYS A 22 -43.21 1.64 -16.87
N ALA A 23 -43.68 0.40 -16.76
CA ALA A 23 -43.03 -0.79 -17.29
C ALA A 23 -42.89 -0.69 -18.82
N VAL A 24 -41.72 -1.07 -19.33
CA VAL A 24 -41.44 -1.25 -20.76
C VAL A 24 -41.38 -2.74 -21.01
N ASP A 25 -42.32 -3.23 -21.82
CA ASP A 25 -42.35 -4.59 -22.35
C ASP A 25 -41.14 -4.84 -23.26
N CYS A 26 -40.50 -5.99 -23.09
CA CYS A 26 -39.40 -6.46 -23.93
C CYS A 26 -39.91 -7.63 -24.78
N GLU A 27 -40.15 -7.38 -26.07
CA GLU A 27 -40.57 -8.38 -27.05
C GLU A 27 -39.43 -9.38 -27.35
N GLN A 28 -39.72 -10.67 -27.18
CA GLN A 28 -38.87 -11.78 -27.59
C GLN A 28 -39.00 -12.03 -29.10
N HIS A 29 -37.94 -11.76 -29.87
CA HIS A 29 -37.80 -12.29 -31.23
C HIS A 29 -37.30 -13.74 -31.16
N SER A 30 -38.18 -14.67 -31.54
CA SER A 30 -37.88 -16.09 -31.73
C SER A 30 -37.47 -16.35 -33.19
N MET A 31 -36.26 -16.88 -33.40
CA MET A 31 -35.84 -17.39 -34.70
C MET A 31 -36.25 -18.86 -34.85
N ASN A 32 -37.16 -19.11 -35.80
CA ASN A 32 -37.61 -20.43 -36.21
C ASN A 32 -36.52 -21.17 -37.01
N PHE A 33 -36.11 -22.35 -36.56
CA PHE A 33 -35.42 -23.34 -37.39
C PHE A 33 -36.38 -24.45 -37.80
N ASN A 34 -36.64 -24.52 -39.11
CA ASN A 34 -37.40 -25.56 -39.77
C ASN A 34 -36.54 -26.83 -39.89
N ILE A 35 -37.04 -27.97 -39.42
CA ILE A 35 -36.43 -29.29 -39.68
C ILE A 35 -37.53 -30.23 -40.18
N ASN A 36 -37.41 -30.66 -41.44
CA ASN A 36 -38.26 -31.71 -42.04
C ASN A 36 -37.88 -33.11 -41.50
N PRO A 37 -38.83 -34.07 -41.41
CA PRO A 37 -38.58 -35.38 -40.83
C PRO A 37 -38.23 -36.45 -41.89
N LEU A 38 -37.87 -37.64 -41.37
CA LEU A 38 -37.56 -38.94 -42.01
C LEU A 38 -36.03 -39.16 -42.14
N VAL A 39 -35.45 -40.23 -41.59
CA VAL A 39 -35.78 -41.64 -41.82
C VAL A 39 -35.50 -42.47 -40.56
N ALA A 40 -36.41 -43.39 -40.26
CA ALA A 40 -36.24 -44.41 -39.21
C ALA A 40 -35.30 -45.52 -39.69
N VAL A 41 -34.18 -45.71 -38.99
CA VAL A 41 -33.35 -46.93 -39.09
C VAL A 41 -33.43 -47.64 -37.75
N LYS A 42 -34.06 -48.82 -37.77
CA LYS A 42 -34.03 -49.79 -36.67
C LYS A 42 -32.67 -50.46 -36.70
N ASP A 43 -31.83 -50.23 -35.70
CA ASP A 43 -30.74 -51.17 -35.43
C ASP A 43 -30.44 -51.33 -33.93
N LYS A 44 -30.45 -52.59 -33.49
CA LYS A 44 -30.39 -53.03 -32.08
C LYS A 44 -28.96 -53.07 -31.53
N SER A 45 -28.14 -52.07 -31.83
CA SER A 45 -26.75 -51.97 -31.33
C SER A 45 -26.50 -50.78 -30.40
N MET A 46 -27.55 -50.01 -30.07
CA MET A 46 -27.47 -48.78 -29.26
C MET A 46 -27.99 -48.96 -27.82
N ILE A 47 -27.66 -50.07 -27.16
CA ILE A 47 -28.05 -50.30 -25.74
C ILE A 47 -26.83 -50.56 -24.83
N GLN A 48 -25.64 -50.81 -25.39
CA GLN A 48 -24.41 -50.96 -24.61
C GLN A 48 -23.62 -49.65 -24.42
N PHE A 49 -23.92 -48.58 -25.16
CA PHE A 49 -23.16 -47.31 -25.10
C PHE A 49 -23.71 -46.28 -24.09
N ILE A 50 -24.95 -46.45 -23.62
CA ILE A 50 -25.62 -45.50 -22.71
C ILE A 50 -25.29 -45.77 -21.22
N ARG A 51 -24.65 -46.91 -20.92
CA ARG A 51 -24.18 -47.23 -19.56
C ARG A 51 -22.74 -46.80 -19.26
N CYS A 52 -21.95 -46.42 -20.27
CA CYS A 52 -20.62 -45.84 -20.07
C CYS A 52 -20.59 -44.30 -20.08
N VAL A 53 -21.66 -43.64 -20.54
CA VAL A 53 -21.72 -42.16 -20.58
C VAL A 53 -22.33 -41.56 -19.31
N VAL A 54 -23.12 -42.32 -18.54
CA VAL A 54 -23.71 -41.84 -17.27
C VAL A 54 -22.78 -42.03 -16.06
N SER A 55 -21.72 -42.84 -16.18
CA SER A 55 -20.69 -42.99 -15.13
C SER A 55 -19.46 -42.09 -15.34
N PHE A 56 -19.44 -41.27 -16.39
CA PHE A 56 -18.38 -40.27 -16.65
C PHE A 56 -18.83 -38.83 -16.33
N LEU A 57 -20.05 -38.66 -15.82
CA LEU A 57 -20.69 -37.36 -15.56
C LEU A 57 -20.88 -37.05 -14.06
N LEU A 58 -20.24 -37.82 -13.18
CA LEU A 58 -20.15 -37.55 -11.74
C LEU A 58 -18.72 -37.85 -11.26
N ILE A 59 -17.80 -36.94 -11.53
CA ILE A 59 -16.68 -36.43 -10.70
C ILE A 59 -16.05 -35.32 -11.56
N CYS A 60 -16.82 -34.26 -11.83
CA CYS A 60 -16.22 -32.96 -12.07
C CYS A 60 -16.40 -32.22 -10.76
N GLN A 61 -15.58 -32.59 -9.76
CA GLN A 61 -15.36 -31.68 -8.65
C GLN A 61 -14.88 -30.39 -9.30
N THR A 62 -15.71 -29.36 -9.24
CA THR A 62 -15.30 -28.00 -9.49
C THR A 62 -14.23 -27.70 -8.45
N ALA A 63 -12.97 -28.02 -8.77
CA ALA A 63 -11.87 -27.25 -8.24
C ALA A 63 -12.23 -25.83 -8.65
N GLY A 64 -12.62 -25.00 -7.68
CA GLY A 64 -12.65 -23.57 -7.89
C GLY A 64 -11.30 -23.16 -8.50
N PRO A 65 -11.24 -22.03 -9.23
CA PRO A 65 -9.94 -21.51 -9.64
C PRO A 65 -9.02 -21.59 -8.41
N PRO A 66 -7.79 -22.12 -8.53
CA PRO A 66 -6.86 -21.98 -7.43
C PRO A 66 -6.93 -20.52 -7.03
N VAL A 67 -7.16 -20.25 -5.74
CA VAL A 67 -6.98 -18.90 -5.21
C VAL A 67 -5.55 -18.57 -5.57
N SER A 68 -5.38 -17.89 -6.71
CA SER A 68 -4.09 -17.45 -7.18
C SER A 68 -3.72 -16.42 -6.14
N GLY A 69 -2.73 -16.75 -5.33
CA GLY A 69 -2.15 -15.74 -4.48
C GLY A 69 -1.69 -14.58 -5.32
N GLU A 70 -1.72 -13.42 -4.73
CA GLU A 70 -1.29 -12.20 -5.39
C GLU A 70 0.19 -11.99 -5.08
N ASP A 71 0.97 -11.58 -6.07
CA ASP A 71 2.31 -11.06 -5.79
C ASP A 71 2.19 -9.76 -4.99
N TRP A 72 3.23 -9.44 -4.22
CA TRP A 72 3.39 -8.20 -3.46
C TRP A 72 4.61 -7.46 -4.00
N ALA A 73 4.47 -6.90 -5.21
CA ALA A 73 5.58 -6.35 -5.99
C ALA A 73 5.94 -4.89 -5.66
N HIS A 74 5.11 -4.22 -4.86
CA HIS A 74 5.22 -2.79 -4.57
C HIS A 74 5.03 -2.49 -3.09
N TRP A 75 5.51 -1.31 -2.67
CA TRP A 75 5.12 -0.71 -1.39
C TRP A 75 3.59 -0.73 -1.24
N ARG A 76 3.08 -1.34 -0.16
CA ARG A 76 1.64 -1.52 0.12
C ARG A 76 0.88 -2.44 -0.86
N GLY A 77 1.60 -3.39 -1.46
CA GLY A 77 1.05 -4.43 -2.33
C GLY A 77 0.75 -3.95 -3.74
N THR A 78 0.21 -4.83 -4.58
CA THR A 78 -0.05 -4.55 -6.01
C THR A 78 -0.83 -3.26 -6.25
N GLY A 79 -1.88 -3.03 -5.45
CA GLY A 79 -2.72 -1.83 -5.54
C GLY A 79 -2.15 -0.60 -4.81
N ARG A 80 -0.99 -0.73 -4.14
CA ARG A 80 -0.36 0.30 -3.30
C ARG A 80 -1.29 0.91 -2.25
N ASN A 81 -2.24 0.11 -1.77
CA ASN A 81 -3.36 0.54 -0.93
C ASN A 81 -3.64 -0.40 0.26
N ASP A 82 -2.81 -1.42 0.49
CA ASP A 82 -2.96 -2.45 1.53
C ASP A 82 -4.26 -3.26 1.47
N ILE A 83 -4.88 -3.35 0.30
CA ILE A 83 -6.04 -4.22 0.07
C ILE A 83 -5.57 -5.38 -0.80
N VAL A 84 -5.82 -6.61 -0.36
CA VAL A 84 -5.47 -7.82 -1.11
C VAL A 84 -6.70 -8.60 -1.56
N ALA A 85 -6.57 -9.31 -2.67
CA ALA A 85 -7.57 -10.27 -3.13
C ALA A 85 -7.58 -11.60 -2.34
N GLU A 86 -6.61 -11.79 -1.45
CA GLU A 86 -6.47 -13.01 -0.64
C GLU A 86 -7.31 -12.97 0.64
N SER A 87 -7.88 -14.11 0.99
CA SER A 87 -8.59 -14.27 2.26
C SER A 87 -7.61 -14.46 3.42
N SER A 88 -7.95 -13.89 4.58
CA SER A 88 -7.29 -14.15 5.87
C SER A 88 -7.29 -15.62 6.30
N GLY A 89 -8.11 -16.47 5.67
CA GLY A 89 -8.29 -17.88 6.04
C GLY A 89 -9.09 -18.10 7.34
N TRP A 90 -9.66 -17.05 7.94
CA TRP A 90 -10.47 -17.17 9.14
C TRP A 90 -11.72 -18.01 8.90
N LYS A 91 -11.86 -19.08 9.68
CA LYS A 91 -13.02 -19.98 9.59
C LYS A 91 -13.31 -20.63 10.93
N ASN A 92 -14.59 -20.68 11.30
CA ASN A 92 -15.08 -21.38 12.49
C ASN A 92 -14.33 -20.98 13.79
N GLY A 93 -14.08 -19.68 13.99
CA GLY A 93 -13.41 -19.19 15.21
C GLY A 93 -11.90 -19.47 15.25
N LYS A 94 -11.28 -19.85 14.12
CA LYS A 94 -9.86 -20.17 14.05
C LYS A 94 -9.17 -19.39 12.94
N TRP A 95 -7.96 -18.91 13.25
CA TRP A 95 -7.02 -18.37 12.27
C TRP A 95 -5.95 -19.42 12.02
N PRO A 96 -5.98 -20.17 10.90
CA PRO A 96 -5.14 -21.34 10.71
C PRO A 96 -3.71 -20.97 10.25
N LEU A 97 -3.06 -20.05 10.97
CA LEU A 97 -1.67 -19.67 10.73
C LEU A 97 -0.70 -20.59 11.47
N HIS A 98 0.38 -20.97 10.79
CA HIS A 98 1.51 -21.65 11.40
C HIS A 98 2.82 -21.16 10.78
N GLU A 99 3.87 -21.09 11.60
CA GLU A 99 5.22 -20.73 11.16
C GLU A 99 5.79 -21.83 10.25
N ILE A 100 6.30 -21.43 9.09
CA ILE A 100 7.00 -22.34 8.15
C ILE A 100 8.51 -22.20 8.31
N TRP A 101 8.98 -20.96 8.41
CA TRP A 101 10.40 -20.67 8.58
C TRP A 101 10.58 -19.30 9.24
N ARG A 102 11.79 -19.12 9.77
CA ARG A 102 12.27 -17.87 10.34
C ARG A 102 13.74 -17.69 9.99
N VAL A 103 14.12 -16.46 9.67
CA VAL A 103 15.49 -16.13 9.26
C VAL A 103 15.90 -14.76 9.79
N GLN A 104 17.21 -14.56 9.93
CA GLN A 104 17.83 -13.28 10.25
C GLN A 104 18.43 -12.69 8.97
N VAL A 105 18.03 -11.48 8.61
CA VAL A 105 18.64 -10.65 7.56
C VAL A 105 19.30 -9.41 8.19
N PRO A 106 20.10 -8.62 7.45
CA PRO A 106 20.63 -7.34 7.93
C PRO A 106 19.53 -6.38 8.44
N GLU A 107 19.87 -5.47 9.35
CA GLU A 107 18.90 -4.61 10.06
C GLU A 107 18.36 -3.48 9.18
N GLY A 108 17.10 -3.09 9.36
CA GLY A 108 16.49 -1.97 8.64
C GLY A 108 14.98 -2.07 8.57
N ALA A 109 14.32 -0.92 8.37
CA ALA A 109 12.87 -0.82 8.29
C ALA A 109 12.28 -1.10 6.89
N SER A 110 13.12 -1.43 5.91
CA SER A 110 12.69 -1.83 4.55
C SER A 110 11.72 -3.02 4.61
N SER A 111 10.57 -2.90 3.95
CA SER A 111 9.53 -3.93 3.96
C SER A 111 9.83 -5.05 2.96
N PRO A 112 9.36 -6.29 3.22
CA PRO A 112 9.47 -7.36 2.24
C PRO A 112 8.62 -7.09 0.99
N LEU A 113 9.18 -7.37 -0.19
CA LEU A 113 8.43 -7.62 -1.42
C LEU A 113 8.40 -9.12 -1.70
N VAL A 114 7.33 -9.61 -2.32
CA VAL A 114 7.18 -11.03 -2.68
C VAL A 114 6.71 -11.15 -4.10
N VAL A 115 7.51 -11.74 -4.98
CA VAL A 115 7.17 -11.89 -6.40
C VAL A 115 7.67 -13.24 -6.89
N ASN A 116 6.83 -13.99 -7.61
CA ASN A 116 7.21 -15.27 -8.22
C ASN A 116 7.91 -16.26 -7.26
N GLY A 117 7.44 -16.30 -6.00
CA GLY A 117 8.02 -17.17 -4.97
C GLY A 117 9.37 -16.71 -4.41
N GLN A 118 9.83 -15.51 -4.74
CA GLN A 118 11.01 -14.87 -4.18
C GLN A 118 10.59 -13.72 -3.25
N LEU A 119 11.29 -13.56 -2.12
CA LEU A 119 11.15 -12.43 -1.22
C LEU A 119 12.37 -11.52 -1.35
N PHE A 120 12.16 -10.22 -1.55
CA PHE A 120 13.22 -9.21 -1.58
C PHE A 120 13.10 -8.26 -0.39
N THR A 121 14.21 -7.92 0.25
CA THR A 121 14.26 -6.91 1.32
C THR A 121 15.64 -6.27 1.36
N MET A 122 15.72 -5.07 1.92
CA MET A 122 16.99 -4.42 2.21
C MET A 122 17.33 -4.48 3.72
N GLY A 123 18.61 -4.32 4.03
CA GLY A 123 19.10 -4.14 5.39
C GLY A 123 20.58 -3.74 5.42
N TRP A 124 21.05 -3.26 6.55
CA TRP A 124 22.41 -2.77 6.77
C TRP A 124 23.18 -3.71 7.70
N GLN A 125 24.44 -3.98 7.38
CA GLN A 125 25.36 -4.75 8.21
C GLN A 125 26.80 -4.39 7.85
N GLN A 126 27.62 -4.04 8.85
CA GLN A 126 29.06 -3.82 8.71
C GLN A 126 29.45 -2.82 7.61
N ASP A 127 28.90 -1.60 7.68
CA ASP A 127 29.15 -0.50 6.73
C ASP A 127 28.76 -0.80 5.28
N GLN A 128 27.88 -1.78 5.10
CA GLN A 128 27.30 -2.16 3.83
C GLN A 128 25.78 -2.19 3.94
N GLU A 129 25.11 -1.71 2.91
CA GLU A 129 23.70 -2.01 2.69
C GLU A 129 23.60 -3.24 1.78
N HIS A 130 22.64 -4.11 2.08
CA HIS A 130 22.45 -5.41 1.46
C HIS A 130 21.05 -5.48 0.84
N ILE A 131 20.96 -6.10 -0.32
CA ILE A 131 19.71 -6.57 -0.89
C ILE A 131 19.72 -8.09 -0.77
N VAL A 132 18.73 -8.63 -0.07
CA VAL A 132 18.61 -10.05 0.19
C VAL A 132 17.43 -10.60 -0.59
N CYS A 133 17.66 -11.66 -1.35
CA CYS A 133 16.62 -12.45 -2.00
C CYS A 133 16.50 -13.81 -1.32
N LEU A 134 15.30 -14.16 -0.86
CA LEU A 134 15.00 -15.41 -0.20
C LEU A 134 14.00 -16.23 -1.02
N ASP A 135 14.10 -17.55 -0.92
CA ASP A 135 13.05 -18.47 -1.36
C ASP A 135 11.88 -18.43 -0.37
N THR A 136 10.68 -18.11 -0.86
CA THR A 136 9.48 -17.99 0.00
C THR A 136 9.05 -19.33 0.61
N MET A 137 9.46 -20.45 0.03
CA MET A 137 9.09 -21.78 0.51
C MET A 137 9.89 -22.22 1.73
N SER A 138 11.18 -21.91 1.75
CA SER A 138 12.13 -22.40 2.76
C SER A 138 12.80 -21.32 3.60
N GLY A 139 12.71 -20.05 3.20
CA GLY A 139 13.41 -18.94 3.83
C GLY A 139 14.91 -18.91 3.56
N LYS A 140 15.41 -19.79 2.68
CA LYS A 140 16.83 -19.83 2.30
C LYS A 140 17.18 -18.66 1.40
N GLU A 141 18.36 -18.10 1.62
CA GLU A 141 18.92 -17.08 0.73
C GLU A 141 19.21 -17.68 -0.66
N LEU A 142 18.65 -17.05 -1.69
CA LEU A 142 18.89 -17.37 -3.10
C LEU A 142 20.08 -16.59 -3.63
N TRP A 143 20.14 -15.30 -3.29
CA TRP A 143 21.26 -14.42 -3.61
C TRP A 143 21.25 -13.20 -2.70
N ARG A 144 22.39 -12.53 -2.64
CA ARG A 144 22.60 -11.27 -1.95
C ARG A 144 23.53 -10.37 -2.76
N GLN A 145 23.22 -9.09 -2.76
CA GLN A 145 24.13 -8.04 -3.24
C GLN A 145 24.39 -7.06 -2.11
N SER A 146 25.53 -6.37 -2.17
CA SER A 146 25.88 -5.35 -1.17
C SER A 146 26.72 -4.24 -1.77
N TYR A 147 26.62 -3.06 -1.17
CA TYR A 147 27.44 -1.90 -1.52
C TYR A 147 27.75 -1.06 -0.27
N PRO A 148 28.87 -0.29 -0.29
CA PRO A 148 29.21 0.60 0.81
C PRO A 148 28.09 1.61 1.04
N CYS A 149 27.63 1.69 2.28
CA CYS A 149 26.61 2.64 2.69
C CYS A 149 26.79 2.93 4.18
N PRO A 150 26.86 4.20 4.59
CA PRO A 150 26.91 4.53 6.01
C PRO A 150 25.62 4.04 6.70
N LYS A 151 25.73 3.67 7.99
CA LYS A 151 24.61 3.17 8.80
C LYS A 151 23.42 4.12 8.83
N TYR A 152 23.75 5.40 8.81
CA TYR A 152 22.87 6.55 8.71
C TYR A 152 23.31 7.30 7.45
N GLY A 153 22.39 7.82 6.63
CA GLY A 153 22.76 8.58 5.42
C GLY A 153 23.80 9.68 5.72
N ARG A 154 24.62 10.07 4.74
CA ARG A 154 25.77 10.97 4.93
C ARG A 154 25.41 12.35 5.48
N LEU A 155 24.18 12.79 5.26
CA LEU A 155 23.62 14.04 5.78
C LEU A 155 22.70 13.83 6.99
N ALA A 156 22.59 12.60 7.50
CA ALA A 156 21.73 12.29 8.63
C ALA A 156 22.15 13.06 9.89
N THR A 157 21.16 13.39 10.72
CA THR A 157 21.39 14.09 11.98
C THR A 157 20.29 13.72 12.98
N GLY A 158 20.69 13.36 14.20
CA GLY A 158 19.79 13.13 15.34
C GLY A 158 19.14 11.75 15.38
N ASP A 159 18.75 11.32 16.60
CA ASP A 159 18.09 10.02 16.90
C ASP A 159 18.87 8.77 16.45
N GLU A 160 20.19 8.87 16.34
CA GLU A 160 21.08 7.71 16.21
C GLU A 160 20.83 6.75 17.39
N GLY A 161 20.50 5.49 17.07
CA GLY A 161 20.05 4.47 18.02
C GLY A 161 18.54 4.17 17.95
N LEU A 162 17.70 5.15 17.63
CA LEU A 162 16.27 4.92 17.37
C LEU A 162 16.00 4.55 15.90
N TYR A 163 16.83 4.96 14.96
CA TYR A 163 16.66 4.65 13.54
C TYR A 163 17.98 4.15 12.95
N SER A 164 17.96 3.18 12.04
CA SER A 164 19.17 2.69 11.35
C SER A 164 18.85 1.89 10.09
N GLY A 165 19.76 1.91 9.13
CA GLY A 165 19.66 1.15 7.88
C GLY A 165 18.60 1.67 6.91
N PRO A 166 18.32 0.92 5.82
CA PRO A 166 17.34 1.30 4.82
C PRO A 166 15.92 1.18 5.34
N SER A 167 15.08 2.16 4.96
CA SER A 167 13.63 2.14 5.20
C SER A 167 12.81 2.08 3.93
N SER A 168 13.40 2.48 2.80
CA SER A 168 12.75 2.36 1.49
C SER A 168 12.39 0.91 1.22
N THR A 169 11.16 0.68 0.76
CA THR A 169 10.77 -0.62 0.24
C THR A 169 11.23 -0.68 -1.21
N PRO A 170 11.87 -1.78 -1.66
CA PRO A 170 12.23 -1.93 -3.06
C PRO A 170 11.00 -1.84 -3.97
N GLU A 171 11.23 -1.69 -5.27
CA GLU A 171 10.18 -1.65 -6.27
C GLU A 171 10.51 -2.66 -7.38
N PHE A 172 9.57 -3.54 -7.73
CA PHE A 172 9.79 -4.58 -8.73
C PHE A 172 8.98 -4.33 -9.99
N ASP A 173 9.63 -4.41 -11.16
CA ASP A 173 8.96 -4.38 -12.46
C ASP A 173 8.66 -5.81 -12.93
N THR A 174 7.39 -6.19 -12.89
CA THR A 174 6.94 -7.54 -13.30
C THR A 174 7.16 -7.81 -14.79
N GLU A 175 7.23 -6.78 -15.62
CA GLU A 175 7.47 -6.91 -17.06
C GLU A 175 8.94 -7.28 -17.34
N THR A 176 9.86 -6.50 -16.79
CA THR A 176 11.29 -6.64 -17.10
C THR A 176 12.02 -7.61 -16.15
N GLY A 177 11.49 -7.84 -14.95
CA GLY A 177 12.17 -8.56 -13.87
C GLY A 177 13.27 -7.73 -13.20
N LEU A 178 13.25 -6.41 -13.36
CA LEU A 178 14.16 -5.49 -12.70
C LEU A 178 13.65 -5.13 -11.31
N LEU A 179 14.59 -5.06 -10.35
CA LEU A 179 14.35 -4.60 -8.99
C LEU A 179 15.06 -3.26 -8.78
N TYR A 180 14.36 -2.29 -8.23
CA TYR A 180 14.88 -0.96 -7.92
C TYR A 180 14.96 -0.76 -6.41
N THR A 181 16.09 -0.24 -5.94
CA THR A 181 16.31 0.04 -4.52
C THR A 181 16.81 1.46 -4.33
N LEU A 182 16.41 2.10 -3.23
CA LEU A 182 16.93 3.40 -2.80
C LEU A 182 17.54 3.27 -1.42
N SER A 183 18.85 3.50 -1.31
CA SER A 183 19.57 3.41 -0.03
C SER A 183 19.25 4.57 0.89
N THR A 184 19.55 4.42 2.18
CA THR A 184 19.47 5.53 3.15
C THR A 184 20.38 6.70 2.74
N ASP A 185 21.44 6.42 1.98
CA ASP A 185 22.42 7.40 1.48
C ASP A 185 22.18 7.83 0.02
N GLY A 186 21.00 7.54 -0.52
CA GLY A 186 20.59 8.04 -1.83
C GLY A 186 21.09 7.25 -3.04
N ASP A 187 21.67 6.06 -2.86
CA ASP A 187 22.02 5.17 -3.97
C ASP A 187 20.75 4.58 -4.57
N LEU A 188 20.38 5.08 -5.74
CA LEU A 188 19.30 4.55 -6.57
C LEU A 188 19.90 3.50 -7.50
N ASN A 189 19.54 2.24 -7.29
CA ASN A 189 20.13 1.10 -7.98
C ASN A 189 19.07 0.30 -8.74
N CYS A 190 19.48 -0.31 -9.86
CA CYS A 190 18.70 -1.27 -10.62
C CYS A 190 19.43 -2.61 -10.71
N TRP A 191 18.69 -3.68 -10.43
CA TRP A 191 19.21 -5.05 -10.32
C TRP A 191 18.42 -5.99 -11.21
N ASN A 192 19.14 -6.82 -11.98
CA ASN A 192 18.53 -7.88 -12.76
C ASN A 192 18.32 -9.13 -11.90
N THR A 193 17.08 -9.38 -11.49
CA THR A 193 16.77 -10.51 -10.60
C THR A 193 16.91 -11.87 -11.27
N ARG A 194 16.79 -11.93 -12.61
CA ARG A 194 17.00 -13.15 -13.41
C ARG A 194 18.48 -13.56 -13.47
N SER A 195 19.39 -12.64 -13.14
CA SER A 195 20.83 -12.85 -13.08
C SER A 195 21.36 -12.66 -11.66
N ALA A 196 20.66 -13.21 -10.65
CA ALA A 196 21.06 -13.17 -9.24
C ALA A 196 21.36 -11.75 -8.70
N GLY A 197 20.60 -10.76 -9.16
CA GLY A 197 20.77 -9.37 -8.74
C GLY A 197 21.97 -8.67 -9.37
N GLN A 198 22.43 -9.08 -10.56
CA GLN A 198 23.50 -8.35 -11.24
C GLN A 198 23.10 -6.88 -11.45
N SER A 199 23.99 -5.94 -11.10
CA SER A 199 23.75 -4.51 -11.29
C SER A 199 23.56 -4.17 -12.78
N VAL A 200 22.54 -3.38 -13.07
CA VAL A 200 22.23 -2.88 -14.42
C VAL A 200 22.68 -1.42 -14.55
N TRP A 201 22.27 -0.58 -13.61
CA TRP A 201 22.70 0.81 -13.49
C TRP A 201 22.59 1.26 -12.02
N SER A 202 23.31 2.32 -11.69
CA SER A 202 23.33 2.94 -10.36
C SER A 202 23.66 4.41 -10.48
N LEU A 203 23.11 5.24 -9.58
CA LEU A 203 23.50 6.62 -9.36
C LEU A 203 23.22 7.02 -7.90
N ASN A 204 24.00 7.95 -7.37
CA ASN A 204 23.73 8.52 -6.05
C ASN A 204 23.00 9.87 -6.18
N LEU A 205 21.86 10.02 -5.51
CA LEU A 205 21.01 11.21 -5.62
C LEU A 205 21.70 12.47 -5.06
N TYR A 206 22.42 12.37 -3.95
CA TYR A 206 23.16 13.51 -3.40
C TYR A 206 24.22 14.00 -4.38
N ASP A 207 24.99 13.08 -4.95
CA ASP A 207 26.09 13.41 -5.85
C ASP A 207 25.61 13.87 -7.23
N THR A 208 24.52 13.28 -7.74
CA THR A 208 24.01 13.57 -9.09
C THR A 208 23.27 14.91 -9.15
N PHE A 209 22.60 15.29 -8.06
CA PHE A 209 21.70 16.44 -8.05
C PHE A 209 22.10 17.54 -7.05
N ASP A 210 23.26 17.41 -6.41
CA ASP A 210 23.74 18.32 -5.36
C ASP A 210 22.69 18.54 -4.27
N VAL A 211 22.06 17.45 -3.81
CA VAL A 211 20.93 17.55 -2.86
C VAL A 211 21.46 18.05 -1.50
N PRO A 212 20.93 19.16 -0.98
CA PRO A 212 21.38 19.68 0.30
C PRO A 212 20.81 18.87 1.47
N GLN A 213 21.39 19.05 2.65
CA GLN A 213 20.79 18.58 3.89
C GLN A 213 19.41 19.22 4.07
N ARG A 214 18.45 18.47 4.61
CA ARG A 214 17.08 18.96 4.74
C ARG A 214 16.97 20.19 5.64
N PRO A 215 15.99 21.08 5.42
CA PRO A 215 15.82 22.27 6.24
C PRO A 215 15.49 21.93 7.70
N LYS A 216 15.98 22.75 8.63
CA LYS A 216 15.56 22.69 10.03
C LYS A 216 14.11 23.13 10.16
N VAL A 217 13.25 22.21 10.59
CA VAL A 217 11.83 22.47 10.84
C VAL A 217 11.40 22.06 12.24
N GLY A 218 10.63 22.93 12.88
CA GLY A 218 10.21 22.80 14.28
C GLY A 218 11.13 23.53 15.26
N ARG A 219 10.81 23.42 16.56
CA ARG A 219 11.52 24.13 17.64
C ARG A 219 12.75 23.37 18.14
N SER A 220 12.81 22.08 17.86
CA SER A 220 13.92 21.16 18.18
C SER A 220 15.05 21.26 17.16
N GLY A 221 16.22 20.69 17.47
CA GLY A 221 17.38 20.66 16.57
C GLY A 221 17.05 20.10 15.18
N LEU A 222 17.98 20.29 14.24
CA LEU A 222 17.88 19.68 12.92
C LEU A 222 17.81 18.16 13.07
N ARG A 223 16.95 17.52 12.27
CA ARG A 223 16.96 16.07 12.09
C ARG A 223 16.79 15.72 10.63
N ASP A 224 17.56 14.74 10.20
CA ASP A 224 17.58 14.23 8.84
C ASP A 224 17.84 12.71 8.91
N TYR A 225 17.02 11.92 8.23
CA TYR A 225 17.05 10.46 8.30
C TYR A 225 17.47 9.82 6.97
N GLY A 226 18.06 10.60 6.06
CA GLY A 226 18.45 10.11 4.73
C GLY A 226 17.24 9.89 3.82
N TYR A 227 17.34 8.98 2.86
CA TYR A 227 16.20 8.64 1.99
C TYR A 227 15.38 7.48 2.57
N THR A 228 14.05 7.67 2.58
CA THR A 228 13.08 6.67 3.10
C THR A 228 12.01 6.29 2.08
N SER A 229 11.84 7.10 1.03
CA SER A 229 10.74 6.99 0.08
C SER A 229 10.92 5.76 -0.82
N SER A 230 9.88 4.95 -0.97
CA SER A 230 9.88 3.82 -1.90
C SER A 230 9.70 4.34 -3.33
N PRO A 231 10.48 3.88 -4.32
CA PRO A 231 10.27 4.24 -5.72
C PRO A 231 8.89 3.81 -6.26
N LEU A 232 8.49 4.38 -7.40
CA LEU A 232 7.25 4.06 -8.09
C LEU A 232 7.50 3.81 -9.58
N ILE A 233 7.16 2.63 -10.08
CA ILE A 233 7.11 2.40 -11.53
C ILE A 233 5.80 2.96 -12.11
N HIS A 234 5.92 3.67 -13.23
CA HIS A 234 4.80 4.07 -14.08
C HIS A 234 5.21 4.06 -15.55
N GLY A 235 4.74 3.05 -16.30
CA GLY A 235 5.15 2.84 -17.69
C GLY A 235 6.66 2.60 -17.80
N ASP A 236 7.35 3.47 -18.54
CA ASP A 236 8.80 3.42 -18.73
C ASP A 236 9.58 4.14 -17.63
N TRP A 237 8.90 4.72 -16.64
CA TRP A 237 9.52 5.56 -15.63
C TRP A 237 9.62 4.87 -14.28
N LEU A 238 10.77 5.07 -13.63
CA LEU A 238 10.95 4.96 -12.20
C LEU A 238 10.88 6.37 -11.59
N ILE A 239 9.81 6.67 -10.87
CA ILE A 239 9.56 7.96 -10.21
C ILE A 239 10.09 7.90 -8.78
N VAL A 240 10.93 8.86 -8.41
CA VAL A 240 11.60 8.93 -7.11
C VAL A 240 11.47 10.32 -6.51
N GLU A 241 11.27 10.41 -5.19
CA GLU A 241 11.43 11.66 -4.45
C GLU A 241 12.90 11.97 -4.25
N VAL A 242 13.41 12.92 -5.03
CA VAL A 242 14.81 13.35 -4.95
C VAL A 242 14.96 14.54 -4.02
N GLY A 243 14.01 15.49 -4.05
CA GLY A 243 14.08 16.70 -3.23
C GLY A 243 15.18 17.68 -3.66
N ALA A 244 15.48 17.75 -4.96
CA ALA A 244 16.53 18.59 -5.53
C ALA A 244 15.98 19.93 -6.06
N LYS A 245 16.89 20.86 -6.38
CA LYS A 245 16.53 22.16 -7.00
C LYS A 245 15.80 22.00 -8.34
N GLN A 246 16.12 20.94 -9.07
CA GLN A 246 15.56 20.57 -10.37
C GLN A 246 14.12 20.04 -10.22
N GLY A 247 13.79 19.44 -9.08
CA GLY A 247 12.48 18.85 -8.83
C GLY A 247 12.43 18.04 -7.53
N SER A 248 11.26 18.07 -6.89
CA SER A 248 10.92 17.26 -5.72
C SER A 248 10.78 15.79 -6.12
N LEU A 249 10.06 15.53 -7.22
CA LEU A 249 10.00 14.25 -7.90
C LEU A 249 10.85 14.30 -9.18
N ILE A 250 11.59 13.22 -9.45
CA ILE A 250 12.28 13.01 -10.72
C ILE A 250 11.92 11.63 -11.23
N ALA A 251 11.60 11.54 -12.52
CA ALA A 251 11.45 10.28 -13.21
C ALA A 251 12.73 9.93 -13.96
N PHE A 252 13.09 8.65 -13.85
CA PHE A 252 14.20 8.05 -14.57
C PHE A 252 13.65 7.01 -15.54
N ASP A 253 14.27 6.87 -16.70
CA ASP A 253 14.05 5.71 -17.56
C ASP A 253 14.41 4.44 -16.78
N LYS A 254 13.43 3.53 -16.63
CA LYS A 254 13.55 2.36 -15.76
C LYS A 254 14.67 1.39 -16.21
N ASN A 255 15.05 1.42 -17.49
CA ASN A 255 16.06 0.51 -18.05
C ASN A 255 17.48 1.07 -17.98
N THR A 256 17.64 2.39 -17.96
CA THR A 256 18.95 3.05 -18.11
C THR A 256 19.34 3.98 -16.97
N GLY A 257 18.40 4.36 -16.10
CA GLY A 257 18.63 5.30 -15.01
C GLY A 257 18.81 6.76 -15.47
N LYS A 258 18.58 7.05 -16.76
CA LYS A 258 18.66 8.43 -17.27
C LYS A 258 17.43 9.22 -16.87
N GLN A 259 17.62 10.46 -16.41
CA GLN A 259 16.50 11.35 -16.11
C GLN A 259 15.61 11.57 -17.35
N ALA A 260 14.31 11.33 -17.19
CA ALA A 260 13.28 11.57 -18.19
C ALA A 260 12.60 12.93 -17.98
N TRP A 261 12.19 13.25 -16.75
CA TRP A 261 11.60 14.53 -16.38
C TRP A 261 11.80 14.84 -14.90
N ALA A 262 11.61 16.10 -14.51
CA ALA A 262 11.59 16.55 -13.12
C ALA A 262 10.31 17.36 -12.85
N SER A 263 9.76 17.26 -11.65
CA SER A 263 8.54 17.99 -11.28
C SER A 263 8.78 19.49 -11.19
N GLN A 264 7.74 20.27 -11.47
CA GLN A 264 7.75 21.73 -11.32
C GLN A 264 8.00 22.16 -9.86
N SER A 265 7.43 21.44 -8.88
CA SER A 265 7.77 21.64 -7.48
C SER A 265 9.20 21.15 -7.23
N ASN A 266 9.97 21.91 -6.47
CA ASN A 266 11.36 21.62 -6.10
C ASN A 266 11.57 21.62 -4.58
N ALA A 267 10.51 21.32 -3.82
CA ALA A 267 10.60 21.17 -2.37
C ALA A 267 11.51 19.98 -2.00
N SER A 268 12.21 20.11 -0.88
CA SER A 268 13.03 19.03 -0.31
C SER A 268 12.21 17.77 -0.03
N ALA A 269 12.88 16.63 0.06
CA ALA A 269 12.22 15.35 0.33
C ALA A 269 11.69 15.30 1.78
N GLY A 270 10.53 14.65 1.98
CA GLY A 270 9.74 14.72 3.23
C GLY A 270 9.73 13.47 4.12
N HIS A 271 10.76 12.60 4.07
CA HIS A 271 10.82 11.33 4.84
C HIS A 271 9.49 10.55 4.85
N ASN A 272 8.93 10.30 3.67
CA ASN A 272 7.69 9.54 3.48
C ASN A 272 7.96 8.11 3.01
N GLY A 273 6.89 7.32 2.88
CA GLY A 273 6.97 5.93 2.40
C GLY A 273 6.93 5.75 0.88
N GLY A 274 6.56 6.75 0.08
CA GLY A 274 6.55 6.63 -1.38
C GLY A 274 5.51 7.52 -2.09
N PRO A 275 5.65 7.73 -3.41
CA PRO A 275 4.60 8.30 -4.25
C PRO A 275 3.45 7.32 -4.50
N VAL A 276 2.25 7.85 -4.73
CA VAL A 276 1.03 7.08 -4.99
C VAL A 276 0.32 7.62 -6.23
N LEU A 277 -0.12 6.72 -7.11
CA LEU A 277 -0.87 7.08 -8.31
C LEU A 277 -2.29 7.53 -7.96
N MET A 278 -2.80 8.51 -8.70
CA MET A 278 -4.20 8.93 -8.61
C MET A 278 -4.73 9.43 -9.95
N THR A 279 -6.05 9.49 -10.09
CA THR A 279 -6.71 10.04 -11.29
C THR A 279 -7.52 11.28 -10.93
N ILE A 280 -7.26 12.39 -11.63
CA ILE A 280 -7.99 13.65 -11.43
C ILE A 280 -8.68 14.04 -12.73
N GLU A 281 -10.01 14.00 -12.76
CA GLU A 281 -10.80 14.42 -13.94
C GLU A 281 -10.34 13.72 -15.24
N GLY A 282 -9.97 12.43 -15.14
CA GLY A 282 -9.46 11.61 -16.24
C GLY A 282 -7.95 11.72 -16.51
N LEU A 283 -7.22 12.56 -15.78
CA LEU A 283 -5.77 12.72 -15.92
C LEU A 283 -5.01 11.83 -14.94
N SER A 284 -3.98 11.15 -15.44
CA SER A 284 -3.06 10.38 -14.61
C SER A 284 -2.13 11.31 -13.85
N CYS A 285 -2.07 11.15 -12.53
CA CYS A 285 -1.29 11.97 -11.63
C CYS A 285 -0.54 11.10 -10.61
N VAL A 286 0.46 11.70 -9.97
CA VAL A 286 1.17 11.14 -8.82
C VAL A 286 1.06 12.10 -7.65
N ALA A 287 0.77 11.57 -6.47
CA ALA A 287 0.72 12.28 -5.21
C ALA A 287 1.89 11.87 -4.31
N ILE A 288 2.47 12.83 -3.60
CA ILE A 288 3.49 12.58 -2.57
C ILE A 288 3.41 13.64 -1.46
N HIS A 289 3.86 13.30 -0.25
CA HIS A 289 4.03 14.24 0.84
C HIS A 289 5.52 14.60 1.01
N ASN A 290 5.93 15.68 0.35
CA ASN A 290 7.28 16.20 0.43
C ASN A 290 7.45 17.12 1.68
N HIS A 291 8.58 17.81 1.79
CA HIS A 291 8.87 18.68 2.93
C HIS A 291 7.79 19.75 3.18
N ASP A 292 7.29 20.38 2.12
CA ASP A 292 6.36 21.52 2.21
C ASP A 292 4.91 21.06 2.46
N GLY A 293 4.55 19.87 1.98
CA GLY A 293 3.23 19.29 2.12
C GLY A 293 2.85 18.32 1.01
N LEU A 294 1.56 18.23 0.71
CA LEU A 294 1.09 17.44 -0.43
C LEU A 294 1.52 18.13 -1.73
N LEU A 295 2.05 17.32 -2.65
CA LEU A 295 2.24 17.63 -4.05
C LEU A 295 1.44 16.62 -4.88
N VAL A 296 0.66 17.10 -5.85
CA VAL A 296 0.08 16.29 -6.92
C VAL A 296 0.61 16.80 -8.25
N ALA A 297 1.27 15.92 -9.01
CA ALA A 297 1.87 16.24 -10.30
C ALA A 297 1.30 15.37 -11.42
N ARG A 298 1.28 15.90 -12.64
CA ARG A 298 0.79 15.23 -13.85
C ARG A 298 1.76 14.16 -14.34
N LEU A 299 1.21 13.09 -14.93
CA LEU A 299 1.94 12.02 -15.61
C LEU A 299 1.55 11.88 -17.08
N ASP A 300 0.56 12.63 -17.56
CA ASP A 300 0.14 12.56 -18.94
C ASP A 300 1.12 13.25 -19.90
N LYS A 301 1.13 12.72 -21.13
CA LYS A 301 2.12 13.02 -22.16
C LYS A 301 2.27 14.51 -22.46
N GLY A 302 3.49 15.03 -22.37
CA GLY A 302 3.85 16.43 -22.64
C GLY A 302 3.54 17.41 -21.50
N LYS A 303 3.04 16.91 -20.36
CA LYS A 303 2.74 17.68 -19.15
C LYS A 303 3.36 17.06 -17.90
N GLU A 304 4.25 16.09 -18.06
CA GLU A 304 4.91 15.34 -17.01
C GLU A 304 5.51 16.27 -15.95
N GLY A 305 5.27 15.96 -14.68
CA GLY A 305 5.83 16.71 -13.56
C GLY A 305 5.18 18.09 -13.31
N GLN A 306 4.25 18.56 -14.16
CA GLN A 306 3.54 19.82 -13.91
C GLN A 306 2.64 19.69 -12.69
N THR A 307 2.64 20.71 -11.83
CA THR A 307 1.86 20.70 -10.60
C THR A 307 0.36 20.84 -10.91
N VAL A 308 -0.44 19.91 -10.39
CA VAL A 308 -1.91 20.01 -10.37
C VAL A 308 -2.38 20.71 -9.10
N ALA A 309 -1.88 20.27 -7.95
CA ALA A 309 -2.31 20.77 -6.67
C ALA A 309 -1.18 20.68 -5.64
N THR A 310 -1.20 21.60 -4.68
CA THR A 310 -0.42 21.50 -3.44
C THR A 310 -1.31 21.77 -2.24
N TYR A 311 -0.92 21.24 -1.08
CA TYR A 311 -1.55 21.59 0.20
C TYR A 311 -0.48 21.66 1.30
N PRO A 312 -0.29 22.82 1.95
CA PRO A 312 0.74 22.98 2.98
C PRO A 312 0.54 22.04 4.16
N TRP A 313 1.57 21.25 4.48
CA TRP A 313 1.57 20.34 5.62
C TRP A 313 3.02 20.09 6.07
N ILE A 314 3.60 21.07 6.76
CA ILE A 314 4.97 20.97 7.26
C ILE A 314 4.97 20.25 8.61
N THR A 315 5.79 19.22 8.73
CA THR A 315 6.01 18.47 9.97
C THR A 315 7.35 18.85 10.61
N SER A 316 7.43 18.82 11.95
CA SER A 316 8.72 18.85 12.64
C SER A 316 9.60 17.74 12.10
N PHE A 317 10.88 18.06 11.88
CA PHE A 317 11.88 17.17 11.27
C PHE A 317 11.60 16.74 9.82
N ALA A 318 10.57 17.31 9.17
CA ALA A 318 10.10 16.87 7.87
C ALA A 318 9.74 15.38 7.85
N ASN A 319 9.24 14.84 8.98
CA ASN A 319 8.91 13.43 9.11
C ASN A 319 7.45 13.18 8.72
N ASN A 320 7.25 12.77 7.48
CA ASN A 320 5.95 12.39 6.92
C ASN A 320 5.86 10.86 6.74
N ILE A 321 6.19 10.10 7.80
CA ILE A 321 6.42 8.65 7.73
C ILE A 321 5.27 7.89 7.05
N ALA A 322 4.03 8.18 7.44
CA ALA A 322 2.85 7.65 6.76
C ALA A 322 2.76 8.22 5.35
N SER A 323 2.67 7.34 4.34
CA SER A 323 2.47 7.77 2.96
C SER A 323 1.10 8.45 2.79
N VAL A 324 0.92 9.20 1.70
CA VAL A 324 -0.41 9.66 1.32
C VAL A 324 -1.31 8.45 1.02
N ALA A 325 -2.55 8.46 1.49
CA ALA A 325 -3.54 7.45 1.09
C ALA A 325 -4.51 8.07 0.07
N VAL A 326 -4.74 7.39 -1.04
CA VAL A 326 -5.57 7.86 -2.15
C VAL A 326 -6.81 6.99 -2.28
N HIS A 327 -7.96 7.63 -2.50
CA HIS A 327 -9.18 6.99 -2.97
C HIS A 327 -9.89 7.94 -3.93
N ASP A 328 -10.06 7.51 -5.18
CA ASP A 328 -10.48 8.36 -6.30
C ASP A 328 -9.64 9.65 -6.41
N ASN A 329 -10.29 10.81 -6.28
CA ASN A 329 -9.66 12.13 -6.26
C ASN A 329 -9.44 12.68 -4.85
N CYS A 330 -9.59 11.84 -3.81
CA CYS A 330 -9.37 12.24 -2.42
C CYS A 330 -8.01 11.72 -1.91
N VAL A 331 -7.37 12.53 -1.08
CA VAL A 331 -6.10 12.22 -0.42
C VAL A 331 -6.26 12.35 1.09
N LEU A 332 -5.73 11.39 1.85
CA LEU A 332 -5.56 11.50 3.30
C LEU A 332 -4.10 11.83 3.65
N LEU A 333 -3.92 12.85 4.48
CA LEU A 333 -2.64 13.21 5.12
C LEU A 333 -2.74 12.99 6.62
N THR A 334 -1.69 12.47 7.24
CA THR A 334 -1.65 12.29 8.70
C THR A 334 -0.24 12.46 9.25
N SER A 335 -0.12 13.07 10.42
CA SER A 335 1.15 13.11 11.16
C SER A 335 0.94 13.36 12.64
N ALA A 336 1.75 12.75 13.50
CA ALA A 336 1.66 12.88 14.96
C ALA A 336 2.72 13.79 15.60
N TYR A 337 3.45 14.57 14.80
CA TYR A 337 4.41 15.58 15.27
C TYR A 337 3.68 16.88 15.68
N ASN A 338 4.10 18.04 15.18
CA ASN A 338 3.43 19.33 15.40
C ASN A 338 1.99 19.39 14.82
N GLN A 339 1.64 18.54 13.87
CA GLN A 339 0.31 18.52 13.23
C GLN A 339 -0.71 17.78 14.10
N HIS A 340 -0.36 16.58 14.57
CA HIS A 340 -1.16 15.71 15.45
C HIS A 340 -2.63 15.54 15.00
N LYS A 341 -2.82 15.31 13.70
CA LYS A 341 -4.13 15.15 13.06
C LYS A 341 -4.04 14.34 11.77
N ILE A 342 -5.21 13.90 11.29
CA ILE A 342 -5.45 13.37 9.94
C ILE A 342 -6.44 14.30 9.21
N ALA A 343 -6.29 14.46 7.90
CA ALA A 343 -7.17 15.29 7.07
C ALA A 343 -7.49 14.61 5.74
N LYS A 344 -8.72 14.80 5.25
CA LYS A 344 -9.14 14.43 3.89
C LYS A 344 -9.19 15.67 3.01
N LEU A 345 -8.49 15.59 1.89
CA LEU A 345 -8.44 16.60 0.86
C LEU A 345 -9.11 16.06 -0.40
N ARG A 346 -9.94 16.88 -1.07
CA ARG A 346 -10.36 16.64 -2.44
C ARG A 346 -9.41 17.35 -3.39
N ILE A 347 -8.96 16.64 -4.41
CA ILE A 347 -8.07 17.19 -5.44
C ILE A 347 -8.86 17.41 -6.72
N THR A 348 -8.69 18.59 -7.31
CA THR A 348 -9.28 19.00 -8.59
C THR A 348 -8.20 19.68 -9.42
N LEU A 349 -8.49 19.99 -10.69
CA LEU A 349 -7.59 20.80 -11.51
C LEU A 349 -7.45 22.27 -11.02
N LYS A 350 -8.26 22.68 -10.04
CA LYS A 350 -8.17 24.00 -9.40
C LYS A 350 -7.34 23.99 -8.12
N GLY A 351 -6.87 22.82 -7.67
CA GLY A 351 -6.08 22.66 -6.45
C GLY A 351 -6.71 21.69 -5.45
N ALA A 352 -6.20 21.74 -4.21
CA ALA A 352 -6.64 20.91 -3.09
C ALA A 352 -7.66 21.64 -2.20
N GLU A 353 -8.75 20.97 -1.87
CA GLU A 353 -9.81 21.44 -0.98
C GLU A 353 -9.85 20.58 0.28
N LEU A 354 -9.78 21.19 1.47
CA LEU A 354 -9.95 20.48 2.73
C LEU A 354 -11.42 20.12 2.94
N LEU A 355 -11.73 18.82 3.04
CA LEU A 355 -13.08 18.33 3.33
C LEU A 355 -13.32 18.20 4.83
N TRP A 356 -12.39 17.56 5.55
CA TRP A 356 -12.44 17.42 7.01
C TRP A 356 -11.06 17.18 7.61
N GLU A 357 -10.95 17.42 8.92
CA GLU A 357 -9.79 17.04 9.74
C GLU A 357 -10.25 16.41 11.07
N GLN A 358 -9.40 15.55 11.65
CA GLN A 358 -9.67 14.82 12.89
C GLN A 358 -8.38 14.72 13.73
N LYS A 359 -8.51 14.86 15.06
CA LYS A 359 -7.38 14.76 16.01
C LYS A 359 -6.95 13.32 16.34
N ALA A 360 -7.28 12.39 15.46
CA ALA A 360 -6.88 10.99 15.53
C ALA A 360 -5.76 10.77 14.50
N ALA A 361 -4.53 11.14 14.87
CA ALA A 361 -3.40 10.97 13.97
C ALA A 361 -2.97 9.51 13.88
N SER A 362 -2.31 9.17 12.78
CA SER A 362 -1.30 8.13 12.68
C SER A 362 0.08 8.79 12.57
N LYS A 363 1.08 8.25 13.28
CA LYS A 363 2.48 8.65 13.12
C LYS A 363 3.19 7.86 12.02
N VAL A 364 2.93 6.56 11.93
CA VAL A 364 3.74 5.62 11.14
C VAL A 364 2.91 4.81 10.13
N CYS A 365 1.71 4.37 10.52
CA CYS A 365 0.86 3.55 9.65
C CYS A 365 0.19 4.42 8.60
N THR A 366 0.41 4.10 7.32
CA THR A 366 -0.37 4.68 6.22
C THR A 366 -1.83 4.25 6.36
N PRO A 367 -2.82 5.15 6.27
CA PRO A 367 -4.22 4.76 6.36
C PRO A 367 -4.68 3.89 5.18
N VAL A 368 -5.50 2.89 5.48
CA VAL A 368 -6.18 2.03 4.50
C VAL A 368 -7.61 2.49 4.34
N ILE A 369 -8.05 2.73 3.10
CA ILE A 369 -9.40 3.22 2.79
C ILE A 369 -10.18 2.07 2.17
N HIS A 370 -11.22 1.59 2.83
CA HIS A 370 -12.02 0.46 2.36
C HIS A 370 -13.48 0.59 2.79
N TYR A 371 -14.42 0.40 1.85
CA TYR A 371 -15.87 0.47 2.05
C TYR A 371 -16.33 1.64 2.93
N GLY A 372 -15.96 2.87 2.56
CA GLY A 372 -16.39 4.07 3.28
C GLY A 372 -15.74 4.26 4.67
N HIS A 373 -14.73 3.46 5.00
CA HIS A 373 -14.02 3.52 6.26
C HIS A 373 -12.51 3.71 6.06
N VAL A 374 -11.85 4.24 7.09
CA VAL A 374 -10.40 4.47 7.13
C VAL A 374 -9.80 3.77 8.34
N TYR A 375 -8.80 2.92 8.14
CA TYR A 375 -8.15 2.13 9.19
C TYR A 375 -6.66 2.43 9.29
N TRP A 376 -6.11 2.44 10.51
CA TRP A 376 -4.66 2.45 10.74
C TRP A 376 -4.31 1.96 12.14
N ALA A 377 -3.07 1.48 12.29
CA ALA A 377 -2.51 0.98 13.54
C ALA A 377 -1.40 1.92 14.07
N TRP A 378 -1.70 2.71 15.10
CA TRP A 378 -0.69 3.47 15.86
C TRP A 378 -1.22 3.79 17.26
N GLN A 379 -0.51 3.33 18.28
CA GLN A 379 -0.91 3.24 19.70
C GLN A 379 -2.12 2.31 19.93
N ASN A 380 -3.20 2.56 19.20
CA ASN A 380 -4.40 1.73 19.06
C ASN A 380 -4.69 1.51 17.57
N LEU A 381 -5.64 0.63 17.29
CA LEU A 381 -6.28 0.55 15.99
C LEU A 381 -7.44 1.54 15.95
N PHE A 382 -7.51 2.32 14.87
CA PHE A 382 -8.56 3.30 14.64
C PHE A 382 -9.40 2.91 13.41
N CYS A 383 -10.67 3.28 13.47
CA CYS A 383 -11.56 3.32 12.32
C CYS A 383 -12.26 4.69 12.28
N LEU A 384 -12.17 5.38 11.15
CA LEU A 384 -12.99 6.55 10.85
C LEU A 384 -13.99 6.24 9.74
N ASP A 385 -15.09 6.99 9.74
CA ASP A 385 -15.93 7.16 8.57
C ASP A 385 -15.21 8.06 7.56
N PHE A 386 -15.06 7.58 6.32
CA PHE A 386 -14.26 8.25 5.28
C PHE A 386 -14.91 9.56 4.81
N GLU A 387 -16.23 9.68 4.85
CA GLU A 387 -16.93 10.88 4.38
C GLU A 387 -16.93 12.00 5.41
N THR A 388 -17.05 11.67 6.68
CA THR A 388 -17.24 12.64 7.76
C THR A 388 -16.00 12.84 8.65
N GLY A 389 -15.04 11.92 8.62
CA GLY A 389 -13.88 11.93 9.53
C GLY A 389 -14.24 11.60 10.99
N ARG A 390 -15.48 11.15 11.24
CA ARG A 390 -15.95 10.75 12.58
C ARG A 390 -15.28 9.45 12.98
N ILE A 391 -14.79 9.38 14.22
CA ILE A 391 -14.31 8.12 14.81
C ILE A 391 -15.50 7.16 14.93
N VAL A 392 -15.42 6.03 14.25
CA VAL A 392 -16.38 4.93 14.35
C VAL A 392 -16.03 4.09 15.57
N TRP A 393 -14.77 3.66 15.67
CA TRP A 393 -14.25 3.02 16.87
C TRP A 393 -12.74 3.21 17.00
N ARG A 394 -12.25 2.96 18.22
CA ARG A 394 -10.83 2.87 18.59
C ARG A 394 -10.68 1.70 19.56
N GLY A 395 -9.66 0.87 19.38
CA GLY A 395 -9.41 -0.25 20.30
C GLY A 395 -8.11 -0.98 20.04
N GLY A 396 -7.89 -2.10 20.72
CA GLY A 396 -6.64 -2.85 20.66
C GLY A 396 -5.44 -2.09 21.25
N LYS A 397 -4.24 -2.68 21.15
CA LYS A 397 -2.98 -2.06 21.56
C LYS A 397 -1.92 -2.35 20.52
N CYS A 398 -1.52 -1.32 19.77
CA CYS A 398 -0.57 -1.44 18.66
C CYS A 398 0.85 -0.96 19.04
N GLY A 399 0.99 -0.06 20.02
CA GLY A 399 2.30 0.55 20.31
C GLY A 399 2.73 1.56 19.25
N GLU A 400 4.02 1.94 19.23
CA GLU A 400 4.51 3.01 18.35
C GLU A 400 4.79 2.56 16.90
N ALA A 401 4.89 1.25 16.67
CA ALA A 401 5.05 0.62 15.37
C ALA A 401 3.73 -0.03 14.92
N GLY A 402 3.39 0.07 13.63
CA GLY A 402 2.14 -0.51 13.14
C GLY A 402 1.94 -0.39 11.64
N SER A 403 1.39 -1.44 11.06
CA SER A 403 0.85 -1.51 9.70
C SER A 403 -0.39 -2.40 9.67
N CYS A 404 -1.22 -2.25 8.66
CA CYS A 404 -2.40 -3.10 8.50
C CYS A 404 -2.78 -3.36 7.04
N ILE A 405 -3.38 -4.52 6.79
CA ILE A 405 -3.84 -4.97 5.47
C ILE A 405 -5.31 -5.39 5.57
N VAL A 406 -6.12 -4.99 4.59
CA VAL A 406 -7.48 -5.49 4.38
C VAL A 406 -7.45 -6.71 3.47
N THR A 407 -8.10 -7.78 3.92
CA THR A 407 -8.23 -9.06 3.20
C THR A 407 -9.57 -9.16 2.48
N ALA A 408 -9.65 -10.04 1.48
CA ALA A 408 -10.85 -10.20 0.65
C ALA A 408 -12.09 -10.71 1.40
N ASP A 409 -11.91 -11.36 2.57
CA ASP A 409 -13.00 -11.74 3.47
C ASP A 409 -13.25 -10.70 4.57
N GLU A 410 -12.95 -9.43 4.27
CA GLU A 410 -13.33 -8.24 5.03
C GLU A 410 -12.80 -8.26 6.46
N LYS A 411 -11.52 -8.57 6.60
CA LYS A 411 -10.80 -8.53 7.87
C LYS A 411 -9.52 -7.74 7.74
N LEU A 412 -9.11 -7.18 8.87
CA LEU A 412 -7.88 -6.43 8.99
C LEU A 412 -6.81 -7.30 9.66
N ILE A 413 -5.71 -7.53 8.96
CA ILE A 413 -4.47 -8.07 9.51
C ILE A 413 -3.65 -6.89 10.03
N VAL A 414 -3.20 -6.95 11.28
CA VAL A 414 -2.45 -5.88 11.94
C VAL A 414 -1.11 -6.41 12.41
N TRP A 415 -0.01 -5.80 11.94
CA TRP A 415 1.36 -6.07 12.38
C TRP A 415 1.86 -4.88 13.16
N ALA A 416 2.12 -5.04 14.47
CA ALA A 416 2.32 -3.88 15.34
C ALA A 416 3.22 -4.16 16.55
N GLY A 417 3.68 -3.06 17.17
CA GLY A 417 4.46 -3.06 18.41
C GLY A 417 5.77 -3.80 18.27
N ASP A 418 6.08 -4.65 19.26
CA ASP A 418 7.31 -5.45 19.30
C ASP A 418 7.13 -6.80 18.55
N GLY A 419 6.28 -6.80 17.54
CA GLY A 419 6.01 -7.95 16.69
C GLY A 419 4.80 -8.79 17.11
N ASP A 420 3.68 -8.13 17.39
CA ASP A 420 2.36 -8.75 17.53
C ASP A 420 1.64 -8.78 16.18
N LEU A 421 0.98 -9.89 15.87
CA LEU A 421 0.12 -10.05 14.71
C LEU A 421 -1.32 -10.30 15.17
N SER A 422 -2.26 -9.45 14.77
CA SER A 422 -3.69 -9.60 15.10
C SER A 422 -4.55 -9.66 13.85
N LEU A 423 -5.70 -10.33 13.97
CA LEU A 423 -6.79 -10.34 12.99
C LEU A 423 -8.01 -9.68 13.62
N VAL A 424 -8.59 -8.71 12.95
CA VAL A 424 -9.65 -7.84 13.47
C VAL A 424 -10.79 -7.75 12.46
N GLU A 425 -12.02 -7.63 12.93
CA GLU A 425 -13.16 -7.32 12.05
C GLU A 425 -13.11 -5.87 11.53
N LEU A 426 -13.60 -5.67 10.30
CA LEU A 426 -13.87 -4.32 9.77
C LEU A 426 -15.16 -3.75 10.38
N ALA A 427 -15.35 -2.44 10.20
CA ALA A 427 -16.53 -1.73 10.69
C ALA A 427 -17.85 -2.22 10.08
N ASP A 428 -17.84 -2.77 8.86
CA ASP A 428 -19.05 -3.33 8.24
C ASP A 428 -19.61 -4.53 9.01
N ARG A 429 -18.77 -5.24 9.76
CA ARG A 429 -19.17 -6.34 10.66
C ARG A 429 -19.29 -5.89 12.11
N SER A 430 -18.40 -5.00 12.53
CA SER A 430 -18.34 -4.43 13.88
C SER A 430 -18.45 -2.91 13.85
N SER A 431 -19.67 -2.41 13.66
CA SER A 431 -19.94 -0.99 13.33
C SER A 431 -19.73 0.01 14.46
N GLU A 432 -19.57 -0.45 15.70
CA GLU A 432 -19.49 0.43 16.89
C GLU A 432 -18.33 0.13 17.82
N LYS A 433 -17.57 -0.94 17.57
CA LYS A 433 -16.47 -1.35 18.47
C LYS A 433 -15.38 -2.11 17.76
N TYR A 434 -14.19 -2.06 18.35
CA TYR A 434 -13.11 -2.97 18.03
C TYR A 434 -13.46 -4.41 18.41
N THR A 435 -13.26 -5.35 17.47
CA THR A 435 -13.45 -6.79 17.67
C THR A 435 -12.23 -7.56 17.16
N GLU A 436 -11.35 -7.98 18.07
CA GLU A 436 -10.24 -8.89 17.75
C GLU A 436 -10.77 -10.32 17.60
N LEU A 437 -10.42 -10.98 16.49
CA LEU A 437 -10.77 -12.36 16.20
C LEU A 437 -9.70 -13.33 16.67
N ALA A 438 -8.43 -12.98 16.45
CA ALA A 438 -7.28 -13.77 16.88
C ALA A 438 -6.02 -12.90 16.99
N SER A 439 -5.04 -13.39 17.74
CA SER A 439 -3.72 -12.77 17.78
C SER A 439 -2.61 -13.79 18.06
N LEU A 440 -1.43 -13.50 17.52
CA LEU A 440 -0.17 -14.16 17.80
C LEU A 440 0.75 -13.10 18.41
N LYS A 441 1.22 -13.33 19.62
CA LYS A 441 1.96 -12.33 20.40
C LYS A 441 3.46 -12.57 20.32
N ARG A 442 4.23 -11.48 20.17
CA ARG A 442 5.70 -11.47 20.18
C ARG A 442 6.30 -12.49 19.21
N ILE A 443 5.75 -12.57 18.00
CA ILE A 443 6.35 -13.36 16.93
C ILE A 443 7.59 -12.66 16.36
N GLY A 444 7.66 -11.33 16.44
CA GLY A 444 8.88 -10.55 16.21
C GLY A 444 9.77 -10.45 17.45
N LYS A 445 10.93 -9.82 17.31
CA LYS A 445 11.87 -9.56 18.41
C LYS A 445 12.16 -8.08 18.64
N SER A 446 11.69 -7.20 17.76
CA SER A 446 11.81 -5.74 17.87
C SER A 446 10.63 -5.03 17.19
N ASP A 447 10.74 -3.70 17.04
CA ASP A 447 9.72 -2.86 16.40
C ASP A 447 9.28 -3.38 15.02
N ALA A 448 7.97 -3.49 14.86
CA ALA A 448 7.24 -3.83 13.64
C ALA A 448 7.13 -2.63 12.66
N TRP A 449 8.24 -1.93 12.42
CA TRP A 449 8.29 -0.82 11.45
C TRP A 449 8.22 -1.27 9.99
N PRO A 450 8.92 -2.34 9.56
CA PRO A 450 8.68 -2.90 8.25
C PRO A 450 7.20 -3.29 8.10
N HIS A 451 6.61 -2.89 6.98
CA HIS A 451 5.24 -3.24 6.66
C HIS A 451 5.12 -4.75 6.48
N VAL A 452 4.02 -5.34 6.95
CA VAL A 452 3.72 -6.75 6.69
C VAL A 452 3.44 -6.95 5.20
N ALA A 453 3.89 -8.08 4.64
CA ALA A 453 3.52 -8.49 3.29
C ALA A 453 2.62 -9.72 3.35
N PHE A 454 1.56 -9.75 2.54
CA PHE A 454 0.67 -10.90 2.41
C PHE A 454 0.65 -11.34 0.95
N SER A 455 1.17 -12.53 0.67
CA SER A 455 1.24 -13.07 -0.69
C SER A 455 1.17 -14.59 -0.67
N ASN A 456 0.37 -15.16 -1.56
CA ASN A 456 0.29 -16.60 -1.80
C ASN A 456 0.01 -17.42 -0.53
N GLY A 457 -0.97 -16.97 0.25
CA GLY A 457 -1.42 -17.59 1.50
C GLY A 457 -0.39 -17.50 2.62
N ARG A 458 0.59 -16.59 2.50
CA ARG A 458 1.69 -16.44 3.46
C ARG A 458 1.85 -14.99 3.90
N LEU A 459 1.97 -14.80 5.20
CA LEU A 459 2.33 -13.54 5.83
C LEU A 459 3.83 -13.52 6.10
N TYR A 460 4.48 -12.44 5.71
CA TYR A 460 5.90 -12.20 5.96
C TYR A 460 6.01 -11.01 6.89
N CYS A 461 6.31 -11.29 8.16
CA CYS A 461 6.45 -10.30 9.21
C CYS A 461 7.93 -10.07 9.48
N LYS A 462 8.43 -8.89 9.10
CA LYS A 462 9.80 -8.45 9.38
C LYS A 462 9.80 -7.43 10.52
N ASP A 463 10.77 -7.54 11.43
CA ASP A 463 11.07 -6.49 12.40
C ASP A 463 12.30 -5.68 12.00
N ARG A 464 12.47 -4.52 12.63
CA ARG A 464 13.58 -3.59 12.35
C ARG A 464 14.96 -4.24 12.50
N ASN A 465 15.14 -5.18 13.43
CA ASN A 465 16.40 -5.87 13.61
C ASN A 465 16.67 -6.95 12.55
N GLY A 466 15.77 -7.12 11.57
CA GLY A 466 15.95 -8.05 10.45
C GLY A 466 15.47 -9.47 10.74
N HIS A 467 14.70 -9.72 11.80
CA HIS A 467 14.04 -11.02 11.94
C HIS A 467 12.83 -11.08 11.02
N ILE A 468 12.80 -12.09 10.15
CA ILE A 468 11.64 -12.37 9.29
C ILE A 468 11.00 -13.67 9.74
N VAL A 469 9.68 -13.65 9.89
CA VAL A 469 8.84 -14.83 10.13
C VAL A 469 7.90 -15.00 8.96
N CYS A 470 7.88 -16.20 8.38
CA CYS A 470 6.86 -16.58 7.42
C CYS A 470 5.82 -17.47 8.08
N LEU A 471 4.58 -17.00 8.08
CA LEU A 471 3.41 -17.75 8.53
C LEU A 471 2.57 -18.14 7.32
N LYS A 472 2.08 -19.37 7.28
CA LYS A 472 1.23 -19.86 6.19
C LYS A 472 -0.17 -20.18 6.68
N LEU A 473 -1.16 -19.85 5.86
CA LEU A 473 -2.53 -20.29 6.03
C LEU A 473 -2.65 -21.78 5.68
N SER A 474 -3.10 -22.60 6.63
CA SER A 474 -3.50 -23.97 6.33
C SER A 474 -4.75 -23.96 5.44
N LYS A 475 -4.79 -24.89 4.49
CA LYS A 475 -5.97 -25.11 3.63
C LYS A 475 -7.13 -25.71 4.41
#